data_AF-A0A372R3M0-F1
#
_entry.id   AF-A0A372R3M0-F1
#
_cell.length_a   1.000
_cell.length_b   1.000
_cell.length_c   1.000
_cell.angle_alpha   90.00
_cell.angle_beta   90.00
_cell.angle_gamma   90.00
#
_symmetry.space_group_name_H-M   'P 1'
#
loop_
_entity.id
_entity.type
_entity.pdbx_description
1 polymer ?
#
loop_
_entity_poly.entity_id
_entity_poly.type
_entity_poly.pdbx_seq_one_letter_code
_entity_poly.pdbx_strand_id
1 'polypeptide(L)'
;MLLLNEIEHLIHIQSLEFKYCERPELFIQSLLNISIPLKIKTLILDDIVIQSIFPFQLLFHNIGPYLKYLVIIYQPYFIEDFYEFIIQYCKKVEFLYLN
;
A
#
# COMPACT_ATOMS: atom_id res chain seq x y z
N MET A 1 -10.02 9.33 25.22
CA MET A 1 -8.97 8.28 25.13
C MET A 1 -9.64 6.94 24.83
N LEU A 2 -10.19 6.78 23.62
CA LEU A 2 -10.95 5.59 23.19
C LEU A 2 -10.36 4.94 21.91
N LEU A 3 -9.27 5.48 21.36
CA LEU A 3 -8.74 5.08 20.05
C LEU A 3 -7.80 3.87 20.08
N LEU A 4 -7.24 3.49 21.23
CA LEU A 4 -6.20 2.44 21.27
C LEU A 4 -6.78 1.03 21.01
N ASN A 5 -7.98 0.71 21.51
CA ASN A 5 -8.55 -0.64 21.37
C ASN A 5 -9.02 -0.98 19.95
N GLU A 6 -9.44 0.01 19.15
CA GLU A 6 -9.90 -0.23 17.76
C GLU A 6 -8.72 -0.43 16.80
N ILE A 7 -7.59 0.24 17.07
CA ILE A 7 -6.37 0.15 16.25
C ILE A 7 -5.71 -1.23 16.37
N GLU A 8 -5.82 -1.89 17.52
CA GLU A 8 -5.32 -3.26 17.71
C GLU A 8 -5.98 -4.27 16.77
N HIS A 9 -7.22 -4.04 16.33
CA HIS A 9 -7.87 -4.90 15.35
C HIS A 9 -7.32 -4.73 13.93
N LEU A 10 -6.65 -3.60 13.63
CA LEU A 10 -6.06 -3.33 12.31
C LEU A 10 -4.88 -4.25 12.00
N ILE A 11 -4.26 -4.88 13.02
CA ILE A 11 -3.17 -5.86 12.83
C ILE A 11 -3.61 -7.08 12.02
N HIS A 12 -4.90 -7.35 11.98
CA HIS A 12 -5.48 -8.49 11.27
C HIS A 12 -5.81 -8.17 9.82
N ILE A 13 -5.68 -6.92 9.37
CA ILE A 13 -5.89 -6.55 7.97
C ILE A 13 -4.86 -7.26 7.12
N GLN A 14 -5.34 -7.95 6.08
CA GLN A 14 -4.49 -8.67 5.12
C GLN A 14 -4.55 -8.08 3.71
N SER A 15 -5.54 -7.24 3.42
CA SER A 15 -5.75 -6.66 2.09
C SER A 15 -6.01 -5.17 2.20
N LEU A 16 -5.40 -4.39 1.31
CA LEU A 16 -5.72 -2.99 1.06
C LEU A 16 -6.07 -2.85 -0.41
N GLU A 17 -7.23 -2.25 -0.69
CA GLU A 17 -7.72 -2.07 -2.04
C GLU A 17 -8.16 -0.61 -2.21
N PHE A 18 -7.48 0.09 -3.12
CA PHE A 18 -7.82 1.45 -3.52
C PHE A 18 -8.27 1.38 -4.97
N LYS A 19 -9.57 1.57 -5.22
CA LYS A 19 -10.17 1.52 -6.55
C LYS A 19 -10.91 2.83 -6.80
N TYR A 20 -10.62 3.50 -7.91
CA TYR A 20 -11.26 4.77 -8.27
C TYR A 20 -11.14 5.83 -7.16
N CYS A 21 -10.01 5.85 -6.46
CA CYS A 21 -9.79 6.70 -5.30
C CYS A 21 -9.03 7.97 -5.68
N GLU A 22 -9.53 9.12 -5.22
CA GLU A 22 -8.76 10.36 -5.24
C GLU A 22 -7.92 10.50 -3.96
N ARG A 23 -6.64 10.83 -4.14
CA ARG A 23 -5.67 11.11 -3.07
C ARG A 23 -5.53 10.01 -2.00
N PRO A 24 -5.45 8.72 -2.37
CA PRO A 24 -5.28 7.63 -1.39
C PRO A 24 -4.01 7.76 -0.54
N GLU A 25 -3.02 8.52 -0.97
CA GLU A 25 -1.81 8.83 -0.20
C GLU A 25 -2.10 9.48 1.16
N LEU A 26 -3.20 10.22 1.31
CA LEU A 26 -3.60 10.83 2.59
C LEU A 26 -4.06 9.78 3.60
N PHE A 27 -4.79 8.77 3.12
CA PHE A 27 -5.19 7.63 3.94
C PHE A 27 -3.98 6.78 4.30
N ILE A 28 -3.11 6.52 3.32
CA ILE A 28 -1.86 5.78 3.54
C ILE A 28 -0.99 6.47 4.59
N GLN A 29 -0.88 7.80 4.56
CA GLN A 29 -0.15 8.53 5.59
C GLN A 29 -0.74 8.32 6.98
N SER A 30 -2.07 8.30 7.09
CA SER A 30 -2.76 8.00 8.36
C SER A 30 -2.49 6.57 8.83
N LEU A 31 -2.45 5.62 7.89
CA LEU A 31 -2.13 4.21 8.14
C LEU A 31 -0.67 4.03 8.62
N LEU A 32 0.27 4.78 8.04
CA LEU A 32 1.68 4.75 8.41
C LEU A 32 1.96 5.32 9.81
N ASN A 33 1.07 6.16 10.33
CA ASN A 33 1.17 6.69 11.70
C ASN A 33 0.75 5.68 12.77
N ILE A 34 0.23 4.52 12.39
CA ILE A 34 -0.12 3.45 13.31
C ILE A 34 1.19 2.78 13.77
N SER A 35 1.40 2.71 15.08
CA SER A 35 2.61 2.16 15.68
C SER A 35 2.76 0.64 15.47
N ILE A 36 1.67 -0.05 15.11
CA ILE A 36 1.64 -1.50 14.98
C ILE A 36 1.95 -1.92 13.54
N PRO A 37 2.90 -2.85 13.31
CA PRO A 37 3.27 -3.28 11.98
C PRO A 37 2.14 -4.04 11.30
N LEU A 38 1.66 -3.50 10.17
CA LEU A 38 0.63 -4.12 9.34
C LEU A 38 1.25 -5.17 8.42
N LYS A 39 0.74 -6.40 8.49
CA LYS A 39 1.20 -7.53 7.67
C LYS A 39 0.31 -7.73 6.45
N ILE A 40 0.17 -6.67 5.66
CA ILE A 40 -0.63 -6.67 4.43
C ILE A 40 -0.04 -7.66 3.43
N LYS A 41 -0.88 -8.56 2.93
CA LYS A 41 -0.51 -9.58 1.92
C LYS A 41 -0.97 -9.19 0.52
N THR A 42 -2.03 -8.40 0.43
CA THR A 42 -2.63 -7.98 -0.83
C THR A 42 -2.71 -6.46 -0.91
N LEU A 43 -2.20 -5.91 -2.01
CA LEU A 43 -2.36 -4.49 -2.35
C LEU A 43 -2.93 -4.39 -3.76
N ILE A 44 -4.06 -3.70 -3.91
CA ILE A 44 -4.67 -3.39 -5.20
C ILE A 44 -4.76 -1.87 -5.32
N LEU A 45 -4.15 -1.33 -6.38
CA LEU A 45 -4.23 0.05 -6.79
C LEU A 45 -4.85 0.09 -8.19
N ASP A 46 -6.08 0.55 -8.31
CA ASP A 46 -6.85 0.52 -9.56
C ASP A 46 -7.43 1.90 -9.83
N ASP A 47 -6.99 2.53 -10.92
CA ASP A 47 -7.46 3.84 -11.38
C ASP A 47 -7.50 4.88 -10.25
N ILE A 48 -6.33 5.10 -9.63
CA ILE A 48 -6.20 6.06 -8.53
C ILE A 48 -5.57 7.37 -9.00
N VAL A 49 -5.98 8.47 -8.38
CA VAL A 49 -5.42 9.81 -8.64
C VAL A 49 -4.53 10.20 -7.48
N ILE A 50 -3.21 10.12 -7.67
CA ILE A 50 -2.22 10.44 -6.65
C ILE A 50 -1.56 11.80 -6.90
N GLN A 51 -1.30 12.56 -5.84
CA GLN A 51 -0.55 13.82 -5.90
C GLN A 51 0.86 13.72 -5.32
N SER A 52 1.12 12.68 -4.52
CA SER A 52 2.42 12.45 -3.90
C SER A 52 2.74 10.97 -3.82
N ILE A 53 3.93 10.61 -4.30
CA ILE A 53 4.43 9.24 -4.35
C ILE A 53 5.09 8.81 -3.02
N PHE A 54 5.48 9.77 -2.18
CA PHE A 54 6.25 9.50 -0.96
C PHE A 54 5.52 8.59 0.05
N PRO A 55 4.21 8.78 0.35
CA PRO A 55 3.50 7.85 1.23
C PRO A 55 3.46 6.42 0.69
N PHE A 56 3.42 6.25 -0.63
CA PHE A 56 3.49 4.93 -1.26
C PHE A 56 4.87 4.31 -1.09
N GLN A 57 5.95 5.05 -1.29
CA GLN A 57 7.31 4.55 -1.04
C GLN A 57 7.44 3.94 0.36
N LEU A 58 6.96 4.66 1.38
CA LEU A 58 6.96 4.19 2.77
C LEU A 58 6.02 2.99 2.98
N LEU A 59 4.86 2.97 2.33
CA LEU A 59 3.95 1.83 2.37
C LEU A 59 4.64 0.57 1.83
N PHE A 60 5.23 0.66 0.64
CA PHE A 60 5.96 -0.45 0.00
C PHE A 60 7.14 -0.92 0.86
N HIS A 61 7.88 -0.01 1.48
CA HIS A 61 8.93 -0.36 2.43
C HIS A 61 8.40 -1.19 3.61
N ASN A 62 7.27 -0.76 4.20
CA ASN A 62 6.70 -1.39 5.39
C ASN A 62 6.03 -2.74 5.11
N ILE A 63 5.26 -2.85 4.01
CA ILE A 63 4.47 -4.05 3.70
C ILE A 63 5.16 -5.00 2.73
N GLY A 64 6.16 -4.52 1.97
CA GLY A 64 6.85 -5.29 0.93
C GLY A 64 7.38 -6.67 1.38
N PRO A 65 7.93 -6.82 2.59
CA PRO A 65 8.36 -8.14 3.11
C PRO A 65 7.24 -9.16 3.33
N TYR A 66 5.98 -8.71 3.36
CA TYR A 66 4.77 -9.52 3.60
C TYR A 66 3.86 -9.62 2.37
N LEU A 67 4.05 -8.74 1.40
CA LEU A 67 3.21 -8.64 0.21
C LEU A 67 3.38 -9.86 -0.69
N LYS A 68 2.26 -10.52 -1.00
CA LYS A 68 2.15 -11.71 -1.86
C LYS A 68 1.43 -11.42 -3.16
N TYR A 69 0.40 -10.58 -3.11
CA TYR A 69 -0.44 -10.23 -4.26
C TYR A 69 -0.37 -8.73 -4.47
N LEU A 70 0.10 -8.32 -5.64
CA LEU A 70 0.16 -6.92 -6.02
C LEU A 70 -0.50 -6.71 -7.37
N VAL A 71 -1.44 -5.78 -7.41
CA VAL A 71 -2.17 -5.39 -8.61
C VAL A 71 -2.08 -3.88 -8.72
N ILE A 72 -1.51 -3.39 -9.82
CA ILE A 72 -1.49 -1.97 -10.17
C ILE A 72 -2.09 -1.84 -11.57
N ILE A 73 -3.23 -1.15 -11.65
CA ILE A 73 -3.99 -0.94 -12.87
C ILE A 73 -4.10 0.56 -13.09
N TYR A 74 -3.64 1.00 -14.26
CA TYR A 74 -3.78 2.36 -14.78
C TYR A 74 -3.23 3.43 -13.83
N GLN A 75 -1.92 3.64 -13.88
CA GLN A 75 -1.27 4.79 -13.23
C GLN A 75 -0.30 5.47 -14.19
N PRO A 76 -0.77 6.47 -14.97
CA PRO A 76 0.09 7.11 -15.96
C PRO A 76 1.22 7.94 -15.33
N TYR A 77 1.01 8.43 -14.10
CA TYR A 77 1.98 9.22 -13.36
C TYR A 77 2.61 8.37 -12.26
N PHE A 78 3.94 8.40 -12.14
CA PHE A 78 4.75 7.66 -11.14
C PHE A 78 4.89 6.14 -11.32
N ILE A 79 4.53 5.57 -12.48
CA ILE A 79 4.65 4.12 -12.70
C ILE A 79 6.10 3.60 -12.54
N GLU A 80 7.08 4.40 -12.97
CA GLU A 80 8.50 4.06 -12.83
C GLU A 80 8.92 4.00 -11.35
N ASP A 81 8.46 4.97 -10.54
CA ASP A 81 8.70 4.98 -9.10
C ASP A 81 8.11 3.73 -8.43
N PHE A 82 6.87 3.34 -8.82
CA PHE A 82 6.27 2.11 -8.31
C PHE A 82 7.11 0.88 -8.67
N TYR A 83 7.64 0.78 -9.89
CA TYR A 83 8.53 -0.32 -10.26
C TYR A 83 9.79 -0.36 -9.41
N GLU A 84 10.41 0.79 -9.16
CA GLU A 84 11.58 0.87 -8.29
C GLU A 84 11.25 0.37 -6.87
N PHE A 85 10.13 0.81 -6.30
CA PHE A 85 9.71 0.38 -4.96
C PHE A 85 9.42 -1.11 -4.90
N ILE A 86 8.75 -1.66 -5.92
CA ILE A 86 8.45 -3.10 -6.01
C ILE A 86 9.75 -3.90 -6.06
N ILE A 87 10.66 -3.53 -6.96
CA ILE A 87 11.95 -4.22 -7.11
C ILE A 87 12.74 -4.12 -5.80
N GLN A 88 12.72 -2.98 -5.13
CA GLN A 88 13.49 -2.75 -3.92
C GLN A 88 12.92 -3.52 -2.72
N TYR A 89 11.60 -3.44 -2.47
CA TYR A 89 11.00 -3.85 -1.20
C TYR A 89 10.18 -5.14 -1.27
N CYS A 90 9.63 -5.51 -2.43
CA CYS A 90 8.64 -6.59 -2.56
C CYS A 90 9.24 -7.93 -3.02
N LYS A 91 10.06 -8.56 -2.16
CA LYS A 91 10.81 -9.78 -2.52
C LYS A 91 10.00 -11.09 -2.52
N LYS A 92 8.76 -11.09 -2.02
CA LYS A 92 7.94 -12.31 -1.83
C LYS A 92 6.64 -12.29 -2.63
N VAL A 93 6.55 -11.45 -3.65
CA VAL A 93 5.36 -11.37 -4.50
C VAL A 93 5.21 -12.68 -5.26
N GLU A 94 4.09 -13.34 -5.04
CA GLU A 94 3.68 -14.57 -5.72
C GLU A 94 2.86 -14.26 -6.97
N PHE A 95 2.14 -13.14 -6.96
CA PHE A 95 1.35 -12.65 -8.10
C PHE A 95 1.52 -11.14 -8.27
N LEU A 96 1.92 -10.75 -9.49
CA LEU A 96 2.09 -9.36 -9.90
C LEU A 96 1.28 -9.12 -11.18
N TYR A 97 0.35 -8.17 -11.14
CA TYR A 97 -0.34 -7.66 -12.31
C TYR A 97 -0.10 -6.16 -12.46
N LEU A 98 0.31 -5.75 -13.66
CA LEU A 98 0.66 -4.38 -14.03
C LEU A 98 0.00 -4.10 -15.39
N ASN A 99 -0.84 -3.06 -15.46
CA ASN A 99 -1.51 -2.62 -16.69
C ASN A 99 -1.49 -1.10 -16.81
#